data_AF-A0A966Z000-F1
#
_entry.id   AF-A0A966Z000-F1
#
_cell.length_a   1.000
_cell.length_b   1.000
_cell.length_c   1.000
_cell.angle_alpha   90.00
_cell.angle_beta   90.00
_cell.angle_gamma   90.00
#
_symmetry.space_group_name_H-M   'P 1'
#
loop_
_entity.id
_entity.type
_entity.pdbx_description
1 polymer ?
#
loop_
_entity_poly.entity_id
_entity_poly.type
_entity_poly.pdbx_seq_one_letter_code
_entity_poly.pdbx_strand_id
1 'polypeptide(L)'
;SGVDQAEGLRSIFGAESSCVVCLASALDVDTTIHLGHGTAHALKNGGHKTLLLDEFGLSERRTMAGFLYPTRYDLAQALSNAVHLLKVIRGVDDHFWYATAAKIRALHARRQIKLPTLDERLLQAGLSIDYILVPTTDPNATILSYYGHQIKRFVVSSPDHESLSRALAMVREMCVFQTDESYPVLIIGGASEEEGQAAFQKLAEASQTVLHQALHFAGWIRAFMSSRIVVDPEDNEISVPVAGPVSEFVLPVEFFKTISAKITA
;
A
#
# COMPACT_ATOMS: atom_id res chain seq x y z
N SER A 1 -24.59 28.50 17.86
CA SER A 1 -24.48 27.02 17.91
C SER A 1 -25.17 26.45 16.68
N GLY A 2 -24.50 26.53 15.54
CA GLY A 2 -24.97 25.91 14.30
C GLY A 2 -24.45 24.49 14.27
N VAL A 3 -25.34 23.52 14.50
CA VAL A 3 -25.05 22.12 14.26
C VAL A 3 -24.78 21.99 12.75
N ASP A 4 -23.59 21.52 12.38
CA ASP A 4 -23.21 21.29 10.99
C ASP A 4 -24.21 20.31 10.38
N GLN A 5 -25.11 20.82 9.55
CA GLN A 5 -26.19 20.02 8.95
C GLN A 5 -25.63 18.89 8.07
N ALA A 6 -24.38 18.99 7.61
CA ALA A 6 -23.71 17.92 6.88
C ALA A 6 -23.39 16.72 7.79
N GLU A 7 -23.10 16.95 9.08
CA GLU A 7 -22.84 15.88 10.05
C GLU A 7 -24.13 15.13 10.40
N GLY A 8 -25.25 15.85 10.52
CA GLY A 8 -26.58 15.25 10.69
C GLY A 8 -27.00 14.37 9.50
N LEU A 9 -26.71 14.80 8.27
CA LEU A 9 -27.00 14.03 7.04
C LEU A 9 -26.11 12.79 6.91
N ARG A 10 -24.83 12.84 7.30
CA ARG A 10 -23.93 11.67 7.32
C ARG A 10 -24.40 10.58 8.29
N SER A 11 -25.05 10.96 9.40
CA SER A 11 -25.65 10.00 10.33
C SER A 11 -26.90 9.31 9.76
N ILE A 12 -27.62 9.96 8.84
CA ILE A 12 -28.88 9.50 8.26
C ILE A 12 -28.66 8.67 6.99
N PHE A 13 -27.61 8.96 6.20
CA PHE A 13 -27.26 8.22 4.98
C PHE A 13 -26.20 7.12 5.19
N GLY A 14 -25.80 6.87 6.44
CA GLY A 14 -24.70 5.99 6.78
C GLY A 14 -23.37 6.70 6.52
N ALA A 15 -22.53 6.84 7.54
CA ALA A 15 -21.17 7.26 7.30
C ALA A 15 -20.51 6.16 6.44
N GLU A 16 -20.10 6.50 5.22
CA GLU A 16 -19.41 5.55 4.36
C GLU A 16 -18.16 5.06 5.10
N SER A 17 -18.09 3.75 5.32
CA SER A 17 -16.90 3.10 5.88
C SER A 17 -15.72 3.32 4.94
N SER A 18 -14.55 3.60 5.50
CA SER A 18 -13.33 3.76 4.71
C SER A 18 -13.09 2.56 3.79
N CYS A 19 -12.64 2.82 2.56
CA CYS A 19 -12.20 1.78 1.64
C CYS A 19 -10.73 1.44 1.93
N VAL A 20 -10.45 0.20 2.32
CA VAL A 20 -9.10 -0.33 2.45
C VAL A 20 -8.56 -0.63 1.06
N VAL A 21 -7.39 -0.11 0.74
CA VAL A 21 -6.70 -0.36 -0.53
C VAL A 21 -5.41 -1.10 -0.24
N CYS A 22 -5.37 -2.38 -0.56
CA CYS A 22 -4.16 -3.20 -0.49
C CYS A 22 -3.36 -3.05 -1.79
N LEU A 23 -2.11 -2.57 -1.70
CA LEU A 23 -1.14 -2.62 -2.79
C LEU A 23 -0.20 -3.80 -2.50
N ALA A 24 -0.55 -4.99 -2.99
CA ALA A 24 0.23 -6.20 -2.87
C ALA A 24 1.40 -6.15 -3.86
N SER A 25 2.59 -5.82 -3.36
CA SER A 25 3.76 -5.52 -4.17
C SER A 25 4.78 -6.64 -4.12
N ALA A 26 5.11 -7.19 -5.29
CA ALA A 26 6.20 -8.15 -5.48
C ALA A 26 7.59 -7.49 -5.55
N LEU A 27 7.66 -6.15 -5.42
CA LEU A 27 8.91 -5.39 -5.40
C LEU A 27 9.58 -5.48 -4.01
N ASP A 28 10.74 -4.86 -3.87
CA ASP A 28 11.39 -4.77 -2.56
C ASP A 28 10.62 -3.83 -1.60
N VAL A 29 10.97 -3.91 -0.31
CA VAL A 29 10.31 -3.18 0.78
C VAL A 29 10.39 -1.67 0.58
N ASP A 30 11.55 -1.12 0.22
CA ASP A 30 11.73 0.33 0.12
C ASP A 30 10.95 0.88 -1.09
N THR A 31 10.98 0.17 -2.22
CA THR A 31 10.15 0.52 -3.39
C THR A 31 8.65 0.43 -3.07
N THR A 32 8.23 -0.57 -2.30
CA THR A 32 6.82 -0.73 -1.87
C THR A 32 6.36 0.39 -0.95
N ILE A 33 7.24 0.87 -0.05
CA ILE A 33 6.98 2.04 0.79
C ILE A 33 6.81 3.30 -0.07
N HIS A 34 7.71 3.54 -1.03
CA HIS A 34 7.61 4.68 -1.95
C HIS A 34 6.36 4.64 -2.81
N LEU A 35 6.00 3.46 -3.30
CA LEU A 35 4.75 3.19 -4.01
C LEU A 35 3.54 3.64 -3.18
N GLY A 36 3.43 3.16 -1.94
CA GLY A 36 2.32 3.55 -1.06
C GLY A 36 2.34 5.05 -0.75
N HIS A 37 3.51 5.62 -0.48
CA HIS A 37 3.63 7.04 -0.12
C HIS A 37 3.22 7.97 -1.25
N GLY A 38 3.68 7.73 -2.48
CA GLY A 38 3.29 8.54 -3.62
C GLY A 38 1.81 8.36 -3.99
N THR A 39 1.26 7.14 -3.88
CA THR A 39 -0.17 6.90 -4.11
C THR A 39 -1.02 7.65 -3.08
N ALA A 40 -0.61 7.66 -1.82
CA ALA A 40 -1.29 8.43 -0.78
C ALA A 40 -1.27 9.94 -1.07
N HIS A 41 -0.15 10.47 -1.55
CA HIS A 41 -0.07 11.87 -1.98
C HIS A 41 -0.96 12.18 -3.18
N ALA A 42 -1.08 11.27 -4.16
CA ALA A 42 -1.98 11.47 -5.29
C ALA A 42 -3.45 11.48 -4.86
N LEU A 43 -3.87 10.56 -3.98
CA LEU A 43 -5.22 10.55 -3.41
C LEU A 43 -5.52 11.83 -2.62
N LYS A 44 -4.58 12.24 -1.75
CA LYS A 44 -4.66 13.51 -1.02
C LYS A 44 -4.83 14.70 -1.95
N ASN A 45 -4.01 14.79 -3.00
CA ASN A 45 -4.08 15.88 -3.99
C ASN A 45 -5.36 15.85 -4.83
N GLY A 46 -5.99 14.67 -4.97
CA GLY A 46 -7.35 14.50 -5.51
C GLY A 46 -8.46 14.96 -4.57
N GLY A 47 -8.14 15.39 -3.34
CA GLY A 47 -9.10 15.85 -2.34
C GLY A 47 -9.58 14.75 -1.38
N HIS A 48 -9.03 13.54 -1.46
CA HIS A 48 -9.46 12.41 -0.64
C HIS A 48 -8.71 12.32 0.69
N LYS A 49 -9.44 12.06 1.76
CA LYS A 49 -8.89 11.81 3.10
C LYS A 49 -8.23 10.45 3.15
N THR A 50 -6.91 10.44 3.27
CA THR A 50 -6.11 9.22 3.09
C THR A 50 -5.29 8.90 4.33
N LEU A 51 -5.38 7.66 4.80
CA LEU A 51 -4.52 7.11 5.84
C LEU A 51 -3.54 6.11 5.22
N LEU A 52 -2.24 6.37 5.31
CA LEU A 52 -1.21 5.42 4.90
C LEU A 52 -0.76 4.56 6.09
N LEU A 53 -0.83 3.23 5.93
CA LEU A 53 -0.30 2.27 6.89
C LEU A 53 1.08 1.78 6.44
N ASP A 54 2.04 1.79 7.35
CA ASP A 54 3.38 1.25 7.11
C ASP A 54 3.60 -0.02 7.94
N GLU A 55 3.46 -1.18 7.29
CA GLU A 55 3.58 -2.50 7.91
C GLU A 55 5.03 -2.98 8.05
N PHE A 56 6.02 -2.24 7.55
CA PHE A 56 7.39 -2.74 7.46
C PHE A 56 8.20 -2.39 8.70
N GLY A 57 8.79 -3.40 9.35
CA GLY A 57 9.75 -3.22 10.42
C GLY A 57 11.03 -2.52 9.93
N LEU A 58 11.74 -1.87 10.86
CA LEU A 58 12.99 -1.18 10.52
C LEU A 58 14.09 -2.13 10.02
N SER A 59 14.09 -3.39 10.44
CA SER A 59 15.05 -4.40 10.01
C SER A 59 14.84 -4.90 8.58
N GLU A 60 13.68 -4.63 7.99
CA GLU A 60 13.32 -5.07 6.63
C GLU A 60 13.73 -4.04 5.57
N ARG A 61 13.99 -2.79 6.00
CA ARG A 61 14.37 -1.67 5.14
C ARG A 61 15.85 -1.74 4.80
N ARG A 62 16.22 -1.41 3.57
CA ARG A 62 17.62 -1.49 3.10
C ARG A 62 18.29 -0.13 3.07
N THR A 63 17.57 0.87 2.55
CA THR A 63 18.10 2.21 2.25
C THR A 63 17.48 3.29 3.13
N MET A 64 16.31 3.04 3.72
CA MET A 64 15.61 3.99 4.56
C MET A 64 16.02 3.88 6.04
N ALA A 65 16.67 4.91 6.57
CA ALA A 65 17.04 5.03 7.98
C ALA A 65 15.86 5.47 8.86
N GLY A 66 14.74 4.72 8.84
CA GLY A 66 13.58 4.98 9.69
C GLY A 66 12.22 4.89 8.99
N PHE A 67 11.19 5.24 9.75
CA PHE A 67 9.83 5.44 9.24
C PHE A 67 9.71 6.80 8.56
N LEU A 68 8.88 6.90 7.51
CA LEU A 68 8.59 8.15 6.79
C LEU A 68 8.12 9.25 7.76
N TYR A 69 7.22 8.89 8.68
CA TYR A 69 6.71 9.79 9.70
C TYR A 69 6.78 9.10 11.06
N PRO A 70 7.80 9.38 11.88
CA PRO A 70 7.96 8.74 13.18
C PRO A 70 6.69 8.86 14.05
N THR A 71 6.19 7.72 14.51
CA THR A 71 5.07 7.63 15.46
C THR A 71 5.60 7.13 16.81
N ARG A 72 4.96 7.55 17.91
CA ARG A 72 5.34 7.08 19.26
C ARG A 72 4.82 5.67 19.55
N TYR A 73 3.69 5.32 18.96
CA TYR A 73 2.98 4.07 19.20
C TYR A 73 2.64 3.41 17.87
N ASP A 74 2.64 2.09 17.89
CA ASP A 74 2.28 1.26 16.74
C ASP A 74 0.77 1.00 16.73
N LEU A 75 0.16 0.93 15.54
CA LEU A 75 -1.26 0.67 15.33
C LEU A 75 -1.72 -0.63 16.02
N ALA A 76 -0.86 -1.64 16.11
CA ALA A 76 -1.15 -2.87 16.83
C ALA A 76 -1.52 -2.60 18.30
N GLN A 77 -0.94 -1.57 18.92
CA GLN A 77 -1.28 -1.20 20.31
C GLN A 77 -2.69 -0.62 20.40
N ALA A 78 -3.17 0.08 19.37
CA ALA A 78 -4.55 0.53 19.33
C ALA A 78 -5.53 -0.62 19.08
N LEU A 79 -5.19 -1.52 18.16
CA LEU A 79 -6.04 -2.68 17.86
C LEU A 79 -6.05 -3.75 18.98
N SER A 80 -5.11 -3.70 19.93
CA SER A 80 -5.15 -4.49 21.17
C SER A 80 -5.77 -3.74 22.35
N ASN A 81 -6.32 -2.53 22.14
CA ASN A 81 -6.85 -1.63 23.17
C ASN A 81 -5.82 -1.17 24.23
N ALA A 82 -4.52 -1.32 23.96
CA ALA A 82 -3.46 -0.86 24.87
C ALA A 82 -3.22 0.66 24.80
N VAL A 83 -3.48 1.27 23.64
CA VAL A 83 -3.29 2.71 23.38
C VAL A 83 -4.52 3.28 22.66
N HIS A 84 -4.89 4.52 22.96
CA HIS A 84 -5.97 5.21 22.26
C HIS A 84 -5.66 5.41 20.77
N LEU A 85 -6.64 5.18 19.88
CA LEU A 85 -6.45 5.22 18.42
C LEU A 85 -5.79 6.53 17.93
N LEU A 86 -6.28 7.69 18.38
CA LEU A 86 -5.74 8.98 17.95
C LEU A 86 -4.29 9.24 18.39
N LYS A 87 -3.70 8.39 19.25
CA LYS A 87 -2.27 8.46 19.62
C LYS A 87 -1.36 7.65 18.69
N VAL A 88 -1.91 6.70 17.93
CA VAL A 88 -1.15 5.91 16.93
C VAL A 88 -1.23 6.51 15.53
N ILE A 89 -2.25 7.34 15.27
CA ILE A 89 -2.44 8.03 13.99
C ILE A 89 -1.77 9.40 14.08
N ARG A 90 -0.87 9.67 13.13
CA ARG A 90 -0.21 10.95 12.98
C ARG A 90 -0.85 11.73 11.83
N GLY A 91 -1.35 12.93 12.10
CA GLY A 91 -1.64 13.91 11.04
C GLY A 91 -0.33 14.37 10.42
N VAL A 92 -0.20 14.21 9.10
CA VAL A 92 1.00 14.60 8.35
C VAL A 92 0.76 15.94 7.65
N ASP A 93 -0.40 16.08 7.02
CA ASP A 93 -0.81 17.23 6.21
C ASP A 93 -2.34 17.21 6.07
N ASP A 94 -2.93 18.22 5.45
CA ASP A 94 -4.36 18.29 5.17
C ASP A 94 -4.81 17.06 4.38
N HIS A 95 -5.85 16.37 4.85
CA HIS A 95 -6.35 15.13 4.25
C HIS A 95 -5.34 13.97 4.21
N PHE A 96 -4.20 14.04 4.92
CA PHE A 96 -3.21 12.96 4.93
C PHE A 96 -2.75 12.58 6.35
N TRP A 97 -2.97 11.30 6.67
CA TRP A 97 -2.57 10.69 7.92
C TRP A 97 -1.65 9.50 7.68
N TYR A 98 -0.88 9.17 8.70
CA TYR A 98 0.05 8.05 8.68
C TYR A 98 -0.01 7.27 10.00
N ALA A 99 0.12 5.95 9.92
CA ALA A 99 0.32 5.09 11.08
C ALA A 99 1.31 3.97 10.79
N THR A 100 2.20 3.70 11.73
CA THR A 100 3.06 2.51 11.70
C THR A 100 2.24 1.30 12.17
N ALA A 101 2.30 0.21 11.42
CA ALA A 101 1.58 -1.04 11.65
C ALA A 101 2.50 -2.26 11.68
N ALA A 102 3.81 -2.05 11.90
CA ALA A 102 4.85 -3.08 11.82
C ALA A 102 4.65 -4.25 12.80
N LYS A 103 3.88 -4.06 13.88
CA LYS A 103 3.64 -5.11 14.89
C LYS A 103 2.32 -5.87 14.70
N ILE A 104 1.54 -5.56 13.66
CA ILE A 104 0.23 -6.18 13.44
C ILE A 104 0.33 -7.69 13.26
N ARG A 105 1.29 -8.17 12.45
CA ARG A 105 1.51 -9.61 12.21
C ARG A 105 1.82 -10.38 13.48
N ALA A 106 2.74 -9.85 14.30
CA ALA A 106 3.10 -10.46 15.58
C ALA A 106 1.90 -10.51 16.55
N LEU A 107 1.04 -9.50 16.52
CA LEU A 107 -0.16 -9.45 17.34
C LEU A 107 -1.26 -10.41 16.83
N HIS A 108 -1.40 -10.53 15.51
CA HIS A 108 -2.29 -11.49 14.86
C HIS A 108 -1.90 -12.93 15.22
N ALA A 109 -0.62 -13.28 15.13
CA ALA A 109 -0.11 -14.61 15.50
C ALA A 109 -0.44 -14.98 16.96
N ARG A 110 -0.48 -13.99 17.85
CA ARG A 110 -0.85 -14.15 19.27
C ARG A 110 -2.36 -14.07 19.54
N ARG A 111 -3.19 -13.85 18.51
CA ARG A 111 -4.65 -13.66 18.60
C ARG A 111 -5.05 -12.53 19.54
N GLN A 112 -4.27 -11.45 19.55
CA GLN A 112 -4.44 -10.33 20.48
C GLN A 112 -5.12 -9.10 19.84
N ILE A 113 -5.40 -9.13 18.54
CA ILE A 113 -6.17 -8.09 17.86
C ILE A 113 -7.65 -8.17 18.29
N LYS A 114 -8.25 -7.02 18.57
CA LYS A 114 -9.62 -6.87 19.06
C LYS A 114 -10.46 -6.11 18.04
N LEU A 115 -11.70 -6.56 17.82
CA LEU A 115 -12.73 -5.77 17.17
C LEU A 115 -13.12 -4.56 18.06
N PRO A 116 -13.69 -3.48 17.51
CA PRO A 116 -14.05 -3.25 16.10
C PRO A 116 -12.85 -3.12 15.14
N THR A 117 -13.09 -3.13 13.83
CA THR A 117 -12.05 -2.93 12.78
C THR A 117 -11.52 -1.49 12.78
N LEU A 118 -10.42 -1.23 12.06
CA LEU A 118 -9.80 0.11 12.06
C LEU A 118 -10.74 1.18 11.48
N ASP A 119 -11.38 0.95 10.34
CA ASP A 119 -12.39 1.84 9.73
C ASP A 119 -13.50 2.22 10.72
N GLU A 120 -14.05 1.25 11.45
CA GLU A 120 -15.06 1.48 12.49
C GLU A 120 -14.50 2.31 13.65
N ARG A 121 -13.29 2.02 14.11
CA ARG A 121 -12.61 2.78 15.18
C ARG A 121 -12.33 4.21 14.76
N LEU A 122 -11.94 4.43 13.50
CA LEU A 122 -11.71 5.75 12.92
C LEU A 122 -12.99 6.57 12.92
N LEU A 123 -14.08 5.96 12.43
CA LEU A 123 -15.41 6.57 12.41
C LEU A 123 -15.89 6.93 13.82
N GLN A 124 -15.76 6.01 14.78
CA GLN A 124 -16.12 6.24 16.18
C GLN A 124 -15.29 7.35 16.84
N ALA A 125 -14.04 7.53 16.41
CA ALA A 125 -13.16 8.60 16.87
C ALA A 125 -13.43 9.95 16.18
N GLY A 126 -14.42 10.03 15.29
CA GLY A 126 -14.73 11.23 14.51
C GLY A 126 -13.72 11.54 13.40
N LEU A 127 -12.82 10.60 13.09
CA LEU A 127 -11.83 10.76 12.02
C LEU A 127 -12.34 10.10 10.74
N SER A 128 -12.99 10.91 9.90
CA SER A 128 -13.44 10.48 8.57
C SER A 128 -12.23 10.29 7.65
N ILE A 129 -12.07 9.07 7.13
CA ILE A 129 -11.06 8.65 6.17
C ILE A 129 -11.78 8.00 5.00
N ASP A 130 -11.44 8.40 3.77
CA ASP A 130 -12.02 7.83 2.56
C ASP A 130 -11.25 6.56 2.18
N TYR A 131 -9.91 6.61 2.24
CA TYR A 131 -9.04 5.50 1.85
C TYR A 131 -8.00 5.16 2.93
N ILE A 132 -7.92 3.87 3.28
CA ILE A 132 -6.85 3.30 4.12
C ILE A 132 -5.89 2.54 3.20
N LEU A 133 -4.74 3.13 2.89
CA LEU A 133 -3.77 2.57 1.97
C LEU A 133 -2.78 1.65 2.70
N VAL A 134 -2.66 0.41 2.20
CA VAL A 134 -1.82 -0.65 2.78
C VAL A 134 -0.86 -1.19 1.72
N PRO A 135 0.29 -0.53 1.48
CA PRO A 135 1.38 -1.12 0.72
C PRO A 135 2.00 -2.28 1.51
N THR A 136 2.06 -3.47 0.91
CA THR A 136 2.55 -4.67 1.60
C THR A 136 3.19 -5.65 0.64
N THR A 137 4.18 -6.41 1.13
CA THR A 137 4.78 -7.54 0.40
C THR A 137 4.23 -8.90 0.88
N ASP A 138 3.22 -8.89 1.75
CA ASP A 138 2.58 -10.09 2.31
C ASP A 138 1.08 -9.79 2.52
N PRO A 139 0.25 -9.87 1.46
CA PRO A 139 -1.15 -9.44 1.48
C PRO A 139 -2.07 -10.44 2.18
N ASN A 140 -1.78 -10.78 3.44
CA ASN A 140 -2.59 -11.68 4.25
C ASN A 140 -4.02 -11.15 4.44
N ALA A 141 -4.97 -11.85 3.85
CA ALA A 141 -6.37 -11.42 3.83
C ALA A 141 -7.03 -11.36 5.22
N THR A 142 -6.62 -12.19 6.18
CA THR A 142 -7.11 -12.09 7.56
C THR A 142 -6.62 -10.81 8.23
N ILE A 143 -5.36 -10.42 7.99
CA ILE A 143 -4.82 -9.16 8.52
C ILE A 143 -5.54 -7.97 7.92
N LEU A 144 -5.74 -7.96 6.60
CA LEU A 144 -6.48 -6.89 5.92
C LEU A 144 -7.90 -6.71 6.48
N SER A 145 -8.55 -7.80 6.90
CA SER A 145 -9.89 -7.75 7.51
C SER A 145 -9.94 -7.01 8.85
N TYR A 146 -8.80 -6.80 9.52
CA TYR A 146 -8.76 -5.96 10.72
C TYR A 146 -8.75 -4.46 10.40
N TYR A 147 -8.42 -4.08 9.16
CA TYR A 147 -8.39 -2.68 8.75
C TYR A 147 -9.76 -2.18 8.29
N GLY A 148 -10.59 -3.06 7.74
CA GLY A 148 -11.96 -2.71 7.41
C GLY A 148 -12.65 -3.76 6.56
N HIS A 149 -13.92 -3.49 6.27
CA HIS A 149 -14.79 -4.43 5.58
C HIS A 149 -14.74 -4.29 4.06
N GLN A 150 -14.58 -3.05 3.56
CA GLN A 150 -14.46 -2.78 2.14
C GLN A 150 -12.99 -2.80 1.74
N ILE A 151 -12.55 -3.81 0.97
CA ILE A 151 -11.15 -4.00 0.61
C ILE A 151 -11.01 -4.08 -0.91
N LYS A 152 -10.35 -3.10 -1.54
CA LYS A 152 -9.85 -3.17 -2.92
C LYS A 152 -8.41 -3.70 -2.90
N ARG A 153 -8.07 -4.62 -3.79
CA ARG A 153 -6.73 -5.24 -3.86
C ARG A 153 -6.11 -5.02 -5.22
N PHE A 154 -4.85 -4.61 -5.24
CA PHE A 154 -4.06 -4.40 -6.44
C PHE A 154 -2.79 -5.24 -6.34
N VAL A 155 -2.42 -5.88 -7.44
CA VAL A 155 -1.15 -6.61 -7.57
C VAL A 155 -0.16 -5.69 -8.28
N VAL A 156 1.05 -5.59 -7.74
CA VAL A 156 2.14 -4.81 -8.34
C VAL A 156 3.34 -5.72 -8.54
N SER A 157 3.92 -5.69 -9.73
CA SER A 157 5.07 -6.53 -10.08
C SER A 157 5.97 -5.87 -11.11
N SER A 158 7.25 -6.26 -11.19
CA SER A 158 8.13 -5.96 -12.31
C SER A 158 8.15 -7.09 -13.36
N PRO A 159 8.65 -6.82 -14.59
CA PRO A 159 8.69 -7.82 -15.67
C PRO A 159 9.60 -9.03 -15.42
N ASP A 160 10.49 -8.98 -14.43
CA ASP A 160 11.42 -10.08 -14.14
C ASP A 160 10.71 -11.30 -13.54
N HIS A 161 11.31 -12.47 -13.77
CA HIS A 161 10.71 -13.75 -13.39
C HIS A 161 10.48 -13.88 -11.88
N GLU A 162 11.38 -13.35 -11.05
CA GLU A 162 11.30 -13.45 -9.60
C GLU A 162 10.12 -12.64 -9.06
N SER A 163 9.92 -11.42 -9.57
CA SER A 163 8.77 -10.59 -9.22
C SER A 163 7.47 -11.21 -9.70
N LEU A 164 7.39 -11.71 -10.94
CA LEU A 164 6.18 -12.37 -11.44
C LEU A 164 5.82 -13.62 -10.63
N SER A 165 6.81 -14.42 -10.22
CA SER A 165 6.59 -15.59 -9.36
C SER A 165 6.07 -15.19 -7.98
N ARG A 166 6.65 -14.15 -7.36
CA ARG A 166 6.16 -13.59 -6.09
C ARG A 166 4.74 -13.03 -6.21
N ALA A 167 4.43 -12.31 -7.28
CA ALA A 167 3.09 -11.78 -7.54
C ALA A 167 2.05 -12.91 -7.63
N LEU A 168 2.38 -14.04 -8.27
CA LEU A 168 1.48 -15.20 -8.33
C LEU A 168 1.23 -15.81 -6.94
N ALA A 169 2.27 -15.89 -6.09
CA ALA A 169 2.12 -16.34 -4.71
C ALA A 169 1.22 -15.42 -3.88
N MET A 170 1.35 -14.09 -4.08
CA MET A 170 0.49 -13.08 -3.46
C MET A 170 -0.97 -13.20 -3.90
N VAL A 171 -1.22 -13.42 -5.20
CA VAL A 171 -2.58 -13.67 -5.71
C VAL A 171 -3.18 -14.87 -4.99
N ARG A 172 -2.44 -15.97 -4.86
CA ARG A 172 -2.89 -17.16 -4.14
C ARG A 172 -3.26 -16.87 -2.68
N GLU A 173 -2.50 -16.03 -1.98
CA GLU A 173 -2.79 -15.64 -0.59
C GLU A 173 -4.06 -14.78 -0.48
N MET A 174 -4.33 -13.93 -1.47
CA MET A 174 -5.53 -13.09 -1.50
C MET A 174 -6.78 -13.88 -1.89
N CYS A 175 -6.67 -14.85 -2.81
CA CYS A 175 -7.78 -15.69 -3.29
C CYS A 175 -8.44 -16.54 -2.20
N VAL A 176 -7.81 -16.74 -1.03
CA VAL A 176 -8.30 -17.64 0.04
C VAL A 176 -9.72 -17.29 0.49
N PHE A 177 -10.11 -16.01 0.44
CA PHE A 177 -11.42 -15.55 0.92
C PHE A 177 -12.35 -15.03 -0.18
N GLN A 178 -11.83 -14.78 -1.38
CA GLN A 178 -12.59 -14.24 -2.51
C GLN A 178 -12.04 -14.81 -3.83
N THR A 179 -12.77 -15.78 -4.40
CA THR A 179 -12.42 -16.47 -5.65
C THR A 179 -12.94 -15.78 -6.91
N ASP A 180 -13.91 -14.88 -6.76
CA ASP A 180 -14.69 -14.37 -7.91
C ASP A 180 -14.30 -12.95 -8.32
N GLU A 181 -13.30 -12.34 -7.66
CA GLU A 181 -12.89 -10.94 -7.91
C GLU A 181 -11.66 -10.88 -8.83
N SER A 182 -11.76 -10.17 -9.96
CA SER A 182 -10.61 -9.96 -10.85
C SER A 182 -9.64 -8.93 -10.28
N TYR A 183 -8.39 -9.31 -10.04
CA TYR A 183 -7.41 -8.40 -9.45
C TYR A 183 -6.75 -7.50 -10.52
N PRO A 184 -6.76 -6.16 -10.33
CA PRO A 184 -5.96 -5.24 -11.13
C PRO A 184 -4.47 -5.48 -10.94
N VAL A 185 -3.75 -5.65 -12.04
CA VAL A 185 -2.28 -5.84 -12.05
C VAL A 185 -1.59 -4.64 -12.66
N LEU A 186 -0.65 -4.06 -11.93
CA LEU A 186 0.22 -2.98 -12.38
C LEU A 186 1.63 -3.54 -12.59
N ILE A 187 2.17 -3.35 -13.79
CA ILE A 187 3.55 -3.72 -14.11
C ILE A 187 4.44 -2.49 -14.05
N ILE A 188 5.53 -2.57 -13.28
CA ILE A 188 6.46 -1.46 -13.04
C ILE A 188 7.84 -1.81 -13.58
N GLY A 189 8.44 -0.91 -14.36
CA GLY A 189 9.76 -1.12 -14.96
C GLY A 189 9.71 -1.87 -16.28
N GLY A 190 10.85 -2.39 -16.75
CA GLY A 190 10.99 -2.85 -18.12
C GLY A 190 11.31 -1.72 -19.11
N ALA A 191 11.78 -2.10 -20.28
CA ALA A 191 12.26 -1.20 -21.33
C ALA A 191 11.12 -0.54 -22.10
N SER A 192 9.97 -1.22 -22.24
CA SER A 192 8.83 -0.73 -23.02
C SER A 192 7.47 -1.23 -22.53
N GLU A 193 6.39 -0.63 -23.04
CA GLU A 193 5.02 -1.01 -22.72
C GLU A 193 4.69 -2.43 -23.20
N GLU A 194 5.25 -2.82 -24.35
CA GLU A 194 5.09 -4.17 -24.90
C GLU A 194 5.70 -5.22 -23.97
N GLU A 195 6.85 -4.92 -23.36
CA GLU A 195 7.46 -5.80 -22.35
C GLU A 195 6.56 -5.89 -21.10
N GLY A 196 6.00 -4.77 -20.65
CA GLY A 196 5.03 -4.73 -19.56
C GLY A 196 3.79 -5.57 -19.82
N GLN A 197 3.20 -5.43 -21.01
CA GLN A 197 2.04 -6.21 -21.44
C GLN A 197 2.36 -7.71 -21.54
N ALA A 198 3.54 -8.06 -22.07
CA ALA A 198 3.99 -9.45 -22.15
C ALA A 198 4.22 -10.06 -20.76
N ALA A 199 4.75 -9.29 -19.81
CA ALA A 199 4.91 -9.71 -18.42
C ALA A 199 3.56 -9.94 -17.73
N PHE A 200 2.60 -9.03 -17.93
CA PHE A 200 1.23 -9.23 -17.45
C PHE A 200 0.62 -10.51 -18.03
N GLN A 201 0.74 -10.73 -19.35
CA GLN A 201 0.15 -11.89 -20.00
C GLN A 201 0.68 -13.21 -19.41
N LYS A 202 1.98 -13.29 -19.15
CA LYS A 202 2.60 -14.45 -18.46
C LYS A 202 2.01 -14.68 -17.07
N LEU A 203 1.82 -13.62 -16.29
CA LEU A 203 1.23 -13.71 -14.96
C LEU A 203 -0.26 -14.11 -15.03
N ALA A 204 -1.02 -13.54 -15.95
CA ALA A 204 -2.44 -13.84 -16.16
C ALA A 204 -2.66 -15.30 -16.57
N GLU A 205 -1.84 -15.82 -17.51
CA GLU A 205 -1.88 -17.22 -17.92
C GLU A 205 -1.54 -18.17 -16.78
N ALA A 206 -0.51 -17.85 -15.98
CA ALA A 206 -0.14 -18.65 -14.83
C ALA A 206 -1.22 -18.62 -13.73
N SER A 207 -1.79 -17.46 -13.45
CA SER A 207 -2.89 -17.28 -12.49
C SER A 207 -4.14 -18.05 -12.90
N GLN A 208 -4.53 -17.97 -14.17
CA GLN A 208 -5.69 -18.69 -14.68
C GLN A 208 -5.48 -20.21 -14.66
N THR A 209 -4.27 -20.66 -14.97
CA THR A 209 -3.92 -22.09 -15.03
C THR A 209 -3.83 -22.73 -13.65
N VAL A 210 -3.19 -22.04 -12.70
CA VAL A 210 -2.85 -22.60 -11.38
C VAL A 210 -3.88 -22.26 -10.31
N LEU A 211 -4.46 -21.07 -10.38
CA LEU A 211 -5.35 -20.53 -9.34
C LEU A 211 -6.80 -20.38 -9.80
N HIS A 212 -7.08 -20.59 -11.09
CA HIS A 212 -8.38 -20.29 -11.71
C HIS A 212 -8.84 -18.84 -11.45
N GLN A 213 -7.87 -17.94 -11.27
CA GLN A 213 -8.12 -16.56 -10.90
C GLN A 213 -7.88 -15.64 -12.09
N ALA A 214 -8.91 -14.90 -12.47
CA ALA A 214 -8.82 -13.87 -13.48
C ALA A 214 -8.03 -12.67 -12.95
N LEU A 215 -7.12 -12.16 -13.77
CA LEU A 215 -6.41 -10.91 -13.56
C LEU A 215 -6.74 -9.95 -14.69
N HIS A 216 -6.75 -8.65 -14.44
CA HIS A 216 -6.89 -7.67 -15.49
C HIS A 216 -5.72 -6.69 -15.47
N PHE A 217 -5.28 -6.30 -16.67
CA PHE A 217 -4.18 -5.38 -16.81
C PHE A 217 -4.63 -3.99 -16.42
N ALA A 218 -4.12 -3.49 -15.30
CA ALA A 218 -4.38 -2.14 -14.87
C ALA A 218 -3.50 -1.15 -15.62
N GLY A 219 -2.27 -1.55 -15.96
CA GLY A 219 -1.39 -0.75 -16.81
C GLY A 219 0.07 -1.11 -16.60
N TRP A 220 0.91 -0.53 -17.45
CA TRP A 220 2.35 -0.57 -17.35
C TRP A 220 2.88 0.82 -17.08
N ILE A 221 3.93 0.90 -16.26
CA ILE A 221 4.56 2.16 -15.95
C ILE A 221 6.06 2.00 -16.02
N ARG A 222 6.66 2.83 -16.89
CA ARG A 222 8.10 2.94 -17.03
C ARG A 222 8.70 3.39 -15.71
N ALA A 223 9.60 2.59 -15.17
CA ALA A 223 10.42 2.99 -14.05
C ALA A 223 11.80 3.42 -14.53
N PHE A 224 12.33 4.47 -13.92
CA PHE A 224 13.72 4.88 -14.13
C PHE A 224 14.55 4.21 -13.03
N MET A 225 15.62 3.52 -13.42
CA MET A 225 16.56 2.95 -12.44
C MET A 225 17.11 4.08 -11.58
N SER A 226 17.15 3.89 -10.26
CA SER A 226 17.83 4.85 -9.39
C SER A 226 19.31 4.89 -9.79
N SER A 227 19.86 6.09 -9.96
CA SER A 227 21.30 6.26 -10.14
C SER A 227 21.92 6.51 -8.77
N ARG A 228 22.82 5.64 -8.32
CA ARG A 228 23.56 5.83 -7.07
C ARG A 228 24.79 6.68 -7.36
N ILE A 229 24.96 7.71 -6.54
CA ILE A 229 26.20 8.46 -6.42
C ILE A 229 26.80 8.05 -5.07
N VAL A 230 27.96 7.41 -5.10
CA VAL A 230 28.77 7.18 -3.90
C VAL A 230 29.63 8.43 -3.72
N VAL A 231 29.45 9.12 -2.59
CA VAL A 231 30.37 10.18 -2.18
C VAL A 231 31.43 9.51 -1.33
N ASP A 232 32.67 9.57 -1.75
CA ASP A 232 33.79 9.08 -0.96
C ASP A 232 33.91 9.96 0.30
N PRO A 233 33.81 9.38 1.51
CA PRO A 233 33.83 10.14 2.75
C PRO A 233 35.21 10.75 3.09
N GLU A 234 36.30 10.35 2.41
CA GLU A 234 37.65 10.86 2.70
C GLU A 234 38.00 12.12 1.90
N ASP A 235 37.46 12.28 0.69
CA ASP A 235 37.80 13.39 -0.22
C ASP A 235 36.58 14.07 -0.88
N ASN A 236 35.36 13.66 -0.55
CA ASN A 236 34.11 14.13 -1.16
C ASN A 236 34.06 13.94 -2.69
N GLU A 237 34.88 13.04 -3.26
CA GLU A 237 34.78 12.74 -4.68
C GLU A 237 33.45 12.04 -4.99
N ILE A 238 32.79 12.55 -6.04
CA ILE A 238 31.50 12.07 -6.52
C ILE A 238 31.78 10.95 -7.53
N SER A 239 31.43 9.70 -7.20
CA SER A 239 31.56 8.59 -8.14
C SER A 239 30.70 8.81 -9.39
N VAL A 240 31.15 8.29 -10.55
CA VAL A 240 30.31 8.21 -11.76
C VAL A 240 28.98 7.54 -11.41
N PRO A 241 27.81 8.08 -11.79
CA PRO A 241 26.53 7.50 -11.43
C PRO A 241 26.45 6.03 -11.88
N VAL A 242 26.34 5.10 -10.93
CA VAL A 242 26.18 3.67 -11.24
C VAL A 242 24.70 3.33 -11.14
N ALA A 243 24.20 2.55 -12.10
CA ALA A 243 22.84 2.05 -12.04
C ALA A 243 22.62 1.24 -10.75
N GLY A 244 21.57 1.55 -9.99
CA GLY A 244 21.15 0.77 -8.84
C GLY A 244 20.72 -0.64 -9.22
N PRO A 245 20.43 -1.52 -8.24
CA PRO A 245 19.84 -2.83 -8.51
C PRO A 245 18.59 -2.71 -9.40
N VAL A 246 18.35 -3.69 -10.28
CA VAL A 246 17.21 -3.69 -11.21
C VAL A 246 15.85 -3.59 -10.49
N SER A 247 15.80 -3.94 -9.20
CA SER A 247 14.61 -3.83 -8.36
C SER A 247 14.37 -2.43 -7.76
N GLU A 248 15.35 -1.53 -7.78
CA GLU A 248 15.24 -0.18 -7.19
C GLU A 248 14.79 0.84 -8.23
N PHE A 249 13.55 1.31 -8.08
CA PHE A 249 12.88 2.15 -9.06
C PHE A 249 12.54 3.53 -8.52
N VAL A 250 12.66 4.54 -9.40
CA VAL A 250 12.02 5.84 -9.21
C VAL A 250 10.71 5.86 -9.99
N LEU A 251 9.60 6.08 -9.27
CA LEU A 251 8.26 6.11 -9.83
C LEU A 251 7.89 7.55 -10.26
N PRO A 252 7.44 7.78 -11.50
CA PRO A 252 7.10 9.13 -11.97
C PRO A 252 5.79 9.63 -11.33
N VAL A 253 5.59 10.95 -11.22
CA VAL A 253 4.36 11.51 -10.59
C VAL A 253 3.07 11.04 -11.28
N GLU A 254 3.09 10.88 -12.61
CA GLU A 254 1.93 10.39 -13.37
C GLU A 254 1.51 8.97 -12.96
N PHE A 255 2.44 8.14 -12.47
CA PHE A 255 2.16 6.81 -11.94
C PHE A 255 1.11 6.88 -10.83
N PHE A 256 1.32 7.79 -9.88
CA PHE A 256 0.48 7.89 -8.70
C PHE A 256 -0.92 8.41 -9.04
N LYS A 257 -1.03 9.29 -10.06
CA LYS A 257 -2.33 9.72 -10.59
C LYS A 257 -3.10 8.57 -11.22
N THR A 258 -2.44 7.71 -12.00
CA THR A 258 -3.08 6.53 -12.62
C THR A 258 -3.61 5.56 -11.58
N ILE A 259 -2.82 5.26 -10.54
CA ILE A 259 -3.28 4.39 -9.45
C ILE A 259 -4.43 5.03 -8.69
N SER A 260 -4.30 6.31 -8.32
CA SER A 260 -5.35 7.05 -7.63
C SER A 260 -6.66 7.00 -8.41
N ALA A 261 -6.63 7.24 -9.73
CA ALA A 261 -7.82 7.21 -10.58
C ALA A 261 -8.50 5.83 -10.58
N LYS A 262 -7.73 4.74 -10.52
CA LYS A 262 -8.28 3.37 -10.44
C LYS A 262 -8.82 3.03 -9.06
N ILE A 263 -8.26 3.61 -8.00
CA ILE A 263 -8.78 3.46 -6.65
C ILE A 263 -10.14 4.17 -6.53
N THR A 264 -10.28 5.33 -7.17
CA THR A 264 -11.49 6.17 -7.10
C THR A 264 -12.59 5.77 -8.08
N ALA A 265 -12.24 5.02 -9.14
CA ALA A 265 -13.19 4.41 -10.06
C ALA A 265 -13.95 3.24 -9.40
#